data_AF-A0A9D9LYS5-F1
#
_entry.id   AF-A0A9D9LYS5-F1
#
_cell.length_a   1.000
_cell.length_b   1.000
_cell.length_c   1.000
_cell.angle_alpha   90.00
_cell.angle_beta   90.00
_cell.angle_gamma   90.00
#
_symmetry.space_group_name_H-M   'P 1'
#
loop_
_entity.id
_entity.type
_entity.pdbx_description
1 polymer ?
#
loop_
_entity_poly.entity_id
_entity_poly.type
_entity_poly.pdbx_seq_one_letter_code
_entity_poly.pdbx_strand_id
1 'polypeptide(L)'
;CSNGADNALMEAMRKANLQFKIRAYGGWNTATNTLGFLLGEGILTNYMTEKDRNELMLYRYLDDWVYQANVRQDLRGAIYSLPGKDDPTGKTMGTKQAVAEKYTTEKMLEFAKKNINLPSNLSLNNLKVTFPWKRTFECEVFF
;
A
#
# COMPACT_ATOMS: atom_id res chain seq x y z
N CYS A 1 14.15 6.99 8.93
CA CYS A 1 13.48 5.90 8.21
C CYS A 1 12.03 6.32 7.97
N SER A 2 11.67 6.63 6.73
CA SER A 2 10.26 6.79 6.35
C SER A 2 9.74 5.41 5.99
N ASN A 3 8.57 5.01 6.50
CA ASN A 3 7.89 3.84 5.95
C ASN A 3 7.47 4.21 4.53
N GLY A 4 7.88 3.41 3.53
CA GLY A 4 7.45 3.58 2.16
C GLY A 4 8.54 3.30 1.12
N ALA A 5 8.09 2.90 -0.07
CA ALA A 5 8.91 2.64 -1.23
C ALA A 5 9.66 3.88 -1.77
N ASP A 6 10.79 3.64 -2.43
CA ASP A 6 11.45 4.64 -3.27
C ASP A 6 10.76 4.75 -4.64
N ASN A 7 10.23 5.93 -4.95
CA ASN A 7 9.48 6.17 -6.19
C ASN A 7 10.33 6.02 -7.45
N ALA A 8 11.63 6.35 -7.42
CA ALA A 8 12.49 6.25 -8.59
C ALA A 8 12.78 4.79 -8.93
N LEU A 9 13.05 3.95 -7.91
CA LEU A 9 13.21 2.52 -8.08
C LEU A 9 11.94 1.87 -8.64
N MET A 10 10.79 2.18 -8.05
CA MET A 10 9.52 1.59 -8.47
C MET A 10 9.12 1.99 -9.89
N GLU A 11 9.39 3.24 -10.28
CA GLU A 11 9.16 3.70 -11.65
C GLU A 11 10.13 3.03 -12.65
N ALA A 12 11.40 2.82 -12.28
CA ALA A 12 12.35 2.07 -13.10
C ALA A 12 11.89 0.63 -13.30
N MET A 13 11.42 -0.04 -12.24
CA MET A 13 10.87 -1.39 -12.31
C MET A 13 9.61 -1.47 -13.19
N ARG A 14 8.72 -0.48 -13.10
CA ARG A 14 7.53 -0.39 -13.95
C ARG A 14 7.91 -0.28 -15.42
N LYS A 15 8.81 0.65 -15.77
CA LYS A 15 9.29 0.87 -17.14
C LYS A 15 9.99 -0.35 -17.73
N ALA A 16 10.75 -1.08 -16.91
CA ALA A 16 11.43 -2.30 -17.32
C ALA A 16 10.52 -3.56 -17.29
N ASN A 17 9.25 -3.42 -16.92
CA ASN A 17 8.30 -4.52 -16.73
C ASN A 17 8.86 -5.63 -15.80
N LEU A 18 9.42 -5.20 -14.66
CA LEU A 18 10.05 -6.07 -13.65
C LEU A 18 9.19 -6.28 -12.40
N GLN A 19 8.12 -5.51 -12.21
CA GLN A 19 7.29 -5.50 -11.00
C GLN A 19 6.83 -6.90 -10.57
N PHE A 20 6.38 -7.75 -11.50
CA PHE A 20 5.95 -9.12 -11.17
C PHE A 20 6.93 -10.19 -11.65
N LYS A 21 8.17 -9.80 -11.98
CA LYS A 21 9.26 -10.74 -12.34
C LYS A 21 10.21 -11.01 -11.19
N ILE A 22 10.24 -10.14 -10.18
CA ILE A 22 10.93 -10.40 -8.92
C ILE A 22 10.06 -11.25 -8.00
N ARG A 23 10.68 -11.90 -7.01
CA ARG A 23 9.98 -12.87 -6.14
C ARG A 23 9.50 -12.31 -4.81
N ALA A 24 10.07 -11.18 -4.36
CA ALA A 24 9.70 -10.54 -3.10
C ALA A 24 10.09 -9.05 -3.18
N TYR A 25 9.28 -8.18 -2.56
CA TYR A 25 9.55 -6.75 -2.44
C TYR A 25 9.09 -6.23 -1.08
N GLY A 26 9.87 -5.34 -0.47
CA GLY A 26 9.50 -4.68 0.78
C GLY A 26 10.16 -3.32 0.90
N GLY A 27 9.36 -2.29 1.13
CA GLY A 27 9.78 -0.91 1.37
C GLY A 27 9.37 -0.38 2.75
N TRP A 28 8.92 -1.26 3.65
CA TRP A 28 8.40 -0.91 4.97
C TRP A 28 9.41 -1.20 6.10
N ASN A 29 9.41 -0.38 7.16
CA ASN A 29 10.22 -0.54 8.39
C ASN A 29 11.75 -0.32 8.19
N THR A 30 12.55 -0.68 9.20
CA THR A 30 14.01 -0.69 9.17
C THR A 30 14.48 -1.83 8.30
N ALA A 31 15.51 -1.61 7.48
CA ALA A 31 16.03 -2.57 6.49
C ALA A 31 16.23 -4.00 7.05
N THR A 32 16.63 -4.15 8.31
CA THR A 32 16.80 -5.45 8.97
C THR A 32 15.50 -6.23 9.15
N ASN A 33 14.39 -5.57 9.51
CA ASN A 33 13.08 -6.21 9.64
C ASN A 33 12.50 -6.59 8.27
N THR A 34 12.65 -5.69 7.29
CA THR A 34 12.24 -5.95 5.90
C THR A 34 12.98 -7.14 5.33
N LEU A 35 14.30 -7.23 5.55
CA LEU A 35 15.13 -8.32 5.06
C LEU A 35 14.71 -9.68 5.64
N GLY A 36 14.43 -9.75 6.95
CA GLY A 36 13.96 -10.99 7.58
C GLY A 36 12.65 -11.51 6.96
N PHE A 37 11.71 -10.61 6.68
CA PHE A 37 10.46 -10.96 6.01
C PHE A 37 10.70 -11.42 4.56
N LEU A 38 11.51 -10.68 3.79
CA LEU A 38 11.81 -11.01 2.39
C LEU A 38 12.59 -12.32 2.24
N LEU A 39 13.44 -12.68 3.21
CA LEU A 39 14.12 -13.98 3.23
C LEU A 39 13.13 -15.12 3.46
N GLY A 40 12.22 -14.96 4.42
CA GLY A 40 11.15 -15.93 4.67
C GLY A 40 10.23 -16.08 3.46
N GLU A 41 9.77 -14.96 2.91
CA GLU A 41 8.96 -14.90 1.69
C GLU A 41 9.69 -15.56 0.51
N GLY A 42 10.97 -15.23 0.31
CA GLY A 42 11.81 -15.80 -0.74
C GLY A 42 11.90 -17.33 -0.68
N ILE A 43 12.04 -17.91 0.52
CA ILE A 43 12.05 -19.37 0.71
C ILE A 43 10.66 -19.96 0.41
N LEU A 44 9.60 -19.33 0.95
CA LEU A 44 8.22 -19.79 0.82
C LEU A 44 7.68 -19.68 -0.61
N THR A 45 8.21 -18.75 -1.43
CA THR A 45 7.77 -18.58 -2.82
C THR A 45 7.92 -19.86 -3.64
N ASN A 46 8.83 -20.78 -3.28
CA ASN A 46 8.99 -22.06 -3.98
C ASN A 46 7.84 -23.04 -3.73
N TYR A 47 7.02 -22.79 -2.70
CA TYR A 47 5.87 -23.61 -2.32
C TYR A 47 4.53 -22.91 -2.56
N MET A 48 4.55 -21.69 -3.10
CA MET A 48 3.37 -20.89 -3.42
C MET A 48 3.00 -21.02 -4.89
N THR A 49 1.71 -20.90 -5.19
CA THR A 49 1.29 -20.74 -6.59
C THR A 49 1.77 -19.39 -7.14
N GLU A 50 1.84 -19.25 -8.46
CA GLU A 50 2.13 -17.95 -9.08
C GLU A 50 1.12 -16.88 -8.66
N LYS A 51 -0.15 -17.27 -8.49
CA LYS A 51 -1.21 -16.36 -8.02
C LYS A 51 -0.90 -15.83 -6.62
N ASP A 52 -0.62 -16.72 -5.66
CA ASP A 52 -0.38 -16.32 -4.27
C ASP A 52 0.86 -15.41 -4.16
N ARG A 53 1.91 -15.70 -4.93
CA ARG A 53 3.10 -14.84 -5.01
C ARG A 53 2.77 -13.45 -5.56
N ASN A 54 2.02 -13.40 -6.66
CA ASN A 54 1.64 -12.13 -7.26
C ASN A 54 0.70 -11.33 -6.33
N GLU A 55 -0.19 -12.00 -5.58
CA GLU A 55 -1.03 -11.35 -4.56
C GLU A 55 -0.20 -10.74 -3.44
N LEU A 56 0.79 -11.47 -2.93
CA LEU A 56 1.68 -10.96 -1.88
C LEU A 56 2.49 -9.76 -2.37
N MET A 57 3.03 -9.83 -3.60
CA MET A 57 3.71 -8.72 -4.26
C MET A 57 2.79 -7.52 -4.44
N LEU A 58 1.55 -7.74 -4.89
CA LEU A 58 0.57 -6.67 -5.07
C LEU A 58 0.22 -6.02 -3.73
N TYR A 59 0.05 -6.81 -2.66
CA TYR A 59 -0.19 -6.27 -1.33
C TYR A 59 0.95 -5.35 -0.89
N ARG A 60 2.21 -5.77 -1.08
CA ARG A 60 3.38 -4.94 -0.77
C ARG A 60 3.44 -3.66 -1.60
N TYR A 61 3.07 -3.72 -2.88
CA TYR A 61 2.96 -2.51 -3.71
C TYR A 61 1.87 -1.57 -3.23
N LEU A 62 0.69 -2.08 -2.88
CA LEU A 62 -0.41 -1.25 -2.42
C LEU A 62 -0.12 -0.60 -1.06
N ASP A 63 0.50 -1.33 -0.13
CA ASP A 63 0.84 -0.82 1.20
C ASP A 63 2.08 0.09 1.16
N ASP A 64 3.23 -0.45 0.76
CA ASP A 64 4.52 0.23 0.89
C ASP A 64 4.68 1.36 -0.14
N TRP A 65 4.24 1.13 -1.38
CA TRP A 65 4.43 2.10 -2.46
C TRP A 65 3.22 3.00 -2.65
N VAL A 66 2.05 2.46 -2.87
CA VAL A 66 0.87 3.27 -3.18
C VAL A 66 0.43 4.05 -1.93
N TYR A 67 0.21 3.38 -0.81
CA TYR A 67 -0.26 4.06 0.39
C TYR A 67 0.85 4.83 1.10
N GLN A 68 1.86 4.15 1.64
CA GLN A 68 2.84 4.77 2.54
C GLN A 68 3.68 5.86 1.86
N ALA A 69 4.16 5.61 0.64
CA ALA A 69 5.04 6.56 -0.06
C ALA A 69 4.29 7.69 -0.80
N ASN A 70 3.05 7.45 -1.24
CA ASN A 70 2.36 8.39 -2.13
C ASN A 70 1.04 8.93 -1.57
N VAL A 71 0.07 8.08 -1.20
CA VAL A 71 -1.28 8.54 -0.83
C VAL A 71 -1.37 9.06 0.60
N ARG A 72 -0.54 8.56 1.52
CA ARG A 72 -0.64 8.90 2.94
C ARG A 72 -0.42 10.39 3.23
N GLN A 73 0.53 11.04 2.54
CA GLN A 73 0.78 12.47 2.74
C GLN A 73 -0.38 13.32 2.23
N ASP A 74 -0.96 12.96 1.09
CA ASP A 74 -2.16 13.60 0.55
C ASP A 74 -3.33 13.51 1.54
N LEU A 75 -3.57 12.32 2.11
CA LEU A 75 -4.58 12.13 3.15
C LEU A 75 -4.30 13.00 4.38
N ARG A 76 -3.05 13.07 4.85
CA ARG A 76 -2.68 13.91 6.02
C ARG A 76 -2.91 15.40 5.75
N GLY A 77 -2.68 15.87 4.52
CA GLY A 77 -2.99 17.25 4.12
C GLY A 77 -4.49 17.51 4.00
N ALA A 78 -5.25 16.52 3.52
CA ALA A 78 -6.69 16.64 3.29
C ALA A 78 -7.54 16.42 4.55
N ILE A 79 -7.03 15.70 5.57
CA ILE A 79 -7.83 15.17 6.68
C ILE A 79 -8.66 16.24 7.42
N TYR A 80 -8.11 17.44 7.59
CA TYR A 80 -8.78 18.56 8.28
C TYR A 80 -9.88 19.21 7.45
N SER A 81 -9.82 19.06 6.12
CA SER A 81 -10.82 19.56 5.18
C SER A 81 -11.93 18.55 4.88
N LEU A 82 -11.78 17.30 5.30
CA LEU A 82 -12.80 16.27 5.09
C LEU A 82 -14.01 16.47 6.02
N PRO A 83 -15.24 16.18 5.57
CA PRO A 83 -16.43 16.20 6.40
C PRO A 83 -16.32 15.36 7.68
N GLY A 84 -16.72 15.94 8.82
CA GLY A 84 -16.79 15.27 10.13
C GLY A 84 -16.09 16.03 11.24
N LYS A 85 -16.15 15.51 12.47
CA LYS A 85 -15.53 16.11 13.65
C LYS A 85 -14.14 15.54 13.87
N ASP A 86 -13.17 16.41 14.14
CA ASP A 86 -11.85 16.01 14.59
C ASP A 86 -11.91 15.36 15.97
N ASP A 87 -10.94 14.49 16.23
CA ASP A 87 -10.68 14.02 17.58
C ASP A 87 -10.11 15.17 18.42
N PRO A 88 -10.75 15.55 19.54
CA PRO A 88 -10.25 16.61 20.43
C PRO A 88 -8.84 16.34 20.95
N THR A 89 -8.41 15.07 21.00
CA THR A 89 -7.06 14.69 21.44
C THR A 89 -6.02 14.70 20.32
N GLY A 90 -6.46 14.83 19.06
CA GLY A 90 -5.61 14.75 17.87
C GLY A 90 -4.98 13.38 17.61
N LYS A 91 -5.40 12.33 18.34
CA LYS A 91 -4.79 10.99 18.27
C LYS A 91 -5.39 10.11 17.18
N THR A 92 -6.56 10.47 16.66
CA THR A 92 -7.32 9.71 15.65
C THR A 92 -7.99 10.64 14.64
N MET A 93 -8.57 10.06 13.59
CA MET A 93 -9.37 10.79 12.59
C MET A 93 -10.80 11.14 13.04
N GLY A 94 -11.12 10.96 14.33
CA GLY A 94 -12.43 11.31 14.88
C GLY A 94 -13.58 10.59 14.14
N THR A 95 -14.61 11.34 13.73
CA THR A 95 -15.74 10.78 12.97
C THR A 95 -15.49 10.73 11.46
N LYS A 96 -14.28 11.08 11.00
CA LYS A 96 -13.96 11.19 9.56
C LYS A 96 -13.58 9.86 8.92
N GLN A 97 -13.61 8.75 9.67
CA GLN A 97 -13.09 7.46 9.21
C GLN A 97 -13.65 7.00 7.87
N ALA A 98 -14.98 6.90 7.74
CA ALA A 98 -15.60 6.42 6.50
C ALA A 98 -15.25 7.31 5.28
N VAL A 99 -15.15 8.63 5.49
CA VAL A 99 -14.78 9.57 4.42
C VAL A 99 -13.31 9.45 4.06
N ALA A 100 -12.43 9.30 5.06
CA ALA A 100 -11.01 9.07 4.87
C ALA A 100 -10.74 7.75 4.14
N GLU A 101 -11.45 6.67 4.50
CA GLU A 101 -11.37 5.36 3.85
C GLU A 101 -11.78 5.43 2.39
N LYS A 102 -12.89 6.12 2.08
CA LYS A 102 -13.33 6.36 0.71
C LYS A 102 -12.31 7.17 -0.08
N TYR A 103 -11.87 8.32 0.45
CA TYR A 103 -10.87 9.18 -0.18
C TYR A 103 -9.58 8.40 -0.49
N THR A 104 -9.10 7.62 0.48
CA THR A 104 -7.87 6.83 0.34
C THR A 104 -8.04 5.72 -0.69
N THR A 105 -9.18 5.01 -0.67
CA THR A 105 -9.48 3.97 -1.66
C THR A 105 -9.46 4.51 -3.08
N GLU A 106 -10.10 5.66 -3.33
CA GLU A 106 -10.14 6.31 -4.64
C GLU A 106 -8.74 6.72 -5.10
N LYS A 107 -7.95 7.35 -4.23
CA LYS A 107 -6.58 7.78 -4.53
C LYS A 107 -5.63 6.61 -4.79
N MET A 108 -5.73 5.56 -3.98
CA MET A 108 -4.93 4.35 -4.18
C MET A 108 -5.29 3.65 -5.49
N LEU A 109 -6.58 3.56 -5.83
CA LEU A 109 -7.04 2.96 -7.08
C LEU A 109 -6.52 3.74 -8.30
N GLU A 110 -6.61 5.06 -8.27
CA GLU A 110 -6.10 5.96 -9.32
C GLU A 110 -4.59 5.74 -9.53
N PHE A 111 -3.81 5.76 -8.46
CA PHE A 111 -2.37 5.58 -8.53
C PHE A 111 -1.98 4.17 -9.00
N ALA A 112 -2.62 3.12 -8.45
CA ALA A 112 -2.31 1.74 -8.79
C ALA A 112 -2.59 1.45 -10.27
N LYS A 113 -3.74 1.90 -10.79
CA LYS A 113 -4.09 1.75 -12.22
C LYS A 113 -3.08 2.41 -13.16
N LYS A 114 -2.47 3.52 -12.73
CA LYS A 114 -1.46 4.25 -13.51
C LYS A 114 -0.08 3.61 -13.45
N ASN A 115 0.29 3.06 -12.29
CA ASN A 115 1.69 2.76 -11.97
C ASN A 115 2.00 1.27 -11.78
N ILE A 116 1.00 0.39 -11.71
CA ILE A 116 1.20 -1.06 -11.55
C ILE A 116 0.83 -1.76 -12.86
N ASN A 117 1.80 -2.46 -13.45
CA ASN A 117 1.57 -3.34 -14.58
C ASN A 117 0.92 -4.64 -14.07
N LEU A 118 -0.39 -4.59 -13.85
CA LEU A 118 -1.14 -5.66 -13.19
C LEU A 118 -1.19 -6.93 -14.06
N PRO A 119 -0.76 -8.10 -13.53
CA PRO A 119 -0.94 -9.39 -14.19
C PRO A 119 -2.43 -9.73 -14.39
N SER A 120 -2.74 -10.49 -15.44
CA SER A 120 -4.13 -10.87 -15.77
C SER A 120 -4.80 -11.77 -14.74
N ASN A 121 -4.04 -12.42 -13.86
CA ASN A 121 -4.56 -13.26 -12.78
C ASN A 121 -4.90 -12.48 -11.51
N LEU A 122 -4.75 -11.15 -11.51
CA LEU A 122 -5.08 -10.26 -10.39
C LEU A 122 -6.10 -9.20 -10.81
N SER A 123 -6.77 -8.60 -9.82
CA SER A 123 -7.75 -7.54 -10.02
C SER A 123 -7.67 -6.50 -8.90
N LEU A 124 -8.12 -5.27 -9.21
CA LEU A 124 -8.29 -4.17 -8.26
C LEU A 124 -9.76 -3.72 -8.19
N ASN A 125 -10.69 -4.47 -8.77
CA ASN A 125 -12.10 -4.09 -8.83
C ASN A 125 -12.75 -4.00 -7.44
N ASN A 126 -12.26 -4.79 -6.49
CA ASN A 126 -12.74 -4.80 -5.11
C ASN A 126 -11.79 -4.07 -4.16
N LEU A 127 -10.90 -3.21 -4.70
CA LEU A 127 -9.94 -2.48 -3.87
C LEU A 127 -10.70 -1.66 -2.82
N LYS A 128 -10.39 -1.91 -1.55
CA LYS A 128 -10.95 -1.21 -0.40
C LYS A 128 -9.87 -1.01 0.65
N VAL A 129 -9.90 0.17 1.26
CA VAL A 129 -9.00 0.55 2.34
C VAL A 129 -9.80 0.77 3.62
N THR A 130 -9.29 0.28 4.75
CA THR A 130 -9.81 0.58 6.08
C THR A 130 -8.70 1.09 7.01
N PHE A 131 -9.09 1.85 8.04
CA PHE A 131 -8.17 2.33 9.07
C PHE A 131 -8.49 1.67 10.42
N PRO A 132 -7.92 0.48 10.72
CA PRO A 132 -8.29 -0.30 11.93
C PRO A 132 -8.08 0.49 13.23
N TRP A 133 -7.04 1.34 13.27
CA TRP A 133 -6.70 2.16 14.43
C TRP A 133 -7.29 3.57 14.41
N LYS A 134 -8.13 3.89 13.41
CA LYS A 134 -8.62 5.26 13.15
C LYS A 134 -7.47 6.27 13.03
N ARG A 135 -6.31 5.83 12.52
CA ARG A 135 -5.11 6.65 12.31
C ARG A 135 -4.62 6.48 10.89
N THR A 136 -3.97 7.51 10.36
CA THR A 136 -3.38 7.50 9.02
C THR A 136 -2.00 6.82 8.98
N PHE A 137 -1.53 6.23 10.08
CA PHE A 137 -0.21 5.60 10.11
C PHE A 137 -0.18 4.25 9.37
N GLU A 138 -1.23 3.45 9.56
CA GLU A 138 -1.40 2.11 8.99
C GLU A 138 -2.79 2.02 8.37
N CYS A 139 -2.91 1.26 7.28
CA CYS A 139 -4.18 0.88 6.70
C CYS A 139 -4.23 -0.62 6.43
N GLU A 140 -5.42 -1.18 6.36
CA GLU A 140 -5.64 -2.49 5.77
C GLU A 140 -6.15 -2.34 4.35
N VAL A 141 -5.66 -3.19 3.46
CA VAL A 141 -6.01 -3.19 2.04
C VAL A 141 -6.62 -4.53 1.67
N PHE A 142 -7.76 -4.49 1.00
CA PHE A 142 -8.48 -5.63 0.44
C PHE A 142 -8.62 -5.43 -1.06
N PHE A 143 -8.43 -6.47 -1.89
CA PHE A 143 -8.57 -6.39 -3.35
C PHE A 143 -9.00 -7.73 -3.96
#